data_AF-A0A2S2P839-F1
#
_entry.id   AF-A0A2S2P839-F1
#
_cell.length_a   1.000
_cell.length_b   1.000
_cell.length_c   1.000
_cell.angle_alpha   90.00
_cell.angle_beta   90.00
_cell.angle_gamma   90.00
#
_symmetry.space_group_name_H-M   'P 1'
#
loop_
_entity.id
_entity.type
_entity.pdbx_description
1 polymer ?
#
loop_
_entity_poly.entity_id
_entity_poly.type
_entity_poly.pdbx_seq_one_letter_code
_entity_poly.pdbx_strand_id
1 'polypeptide(L)'
;ENFQRNIEKQLIVTTDSELFIHIFNKILSTEEQKMIYPTMVTTITADTVTSIISMLDSINVCYGAVSVSKFPSSQSVYGSQYEVVNGYWKHVNCSKILLDSNNICLMCKRLMYSIK
;
A
#
# COMPACT_ATOMS: atom_id res chain seq x y z
N GLU A 1 -10.06 -22.34 6.95
CA GLU A 1 -9.85 -21.02 6.31
C GLU A 1 -8.40 -20.63 6.50
N ASN A 2 -7.68 -20.32 5.42
CA ASN A 2 -6.27 -19.95 5.48
C ASN A 2 -6.22 -18.45 5.84
N PHE A 3 -6.13 -18.12 7.13
CA PHE A 3 -5.99 -16.75 7.62
C PHE A 3 -4.60 -16.24 7.30
N GLN A 4 -4.32 -15.98 6.01
CA GLN A 4 -3.11 -15.30 5.63
C GLN A 4 -3.23 -13.87 6.17
N ARG A 5 -2.45 -13.57 7.20
CA ARG A 5 -2.44 -12.26 7.86
C ARG A 5 -2.04 -11.20 6.84
N ASN A 6 -3.02 -10.43 6.36
CA ASN A 6 -2.77 -9.30 5.48
C ASN A 6 -2.31 -8.11 6.32
N ILE A 7 -1.01 -7.81 6.27
CA ILE A 7 -0.45 -6.60 6.88
C ILE A 7 -0.66 -5.44 5.90
N GLU A 8 -1.53 -4.51 6.28
CA GLU A 8 -1.87 -3.34 5.47
C GLU A 8 -0.77 -2.28 5.52
N LYS A 9 -0.37 -1.88 6.72
CA LYS A 9 0.65 -0.87 7.00
C LYS A 9 1.65 -1.47 7.97
N GLN A 10 2.93 -1.25 7.73
CA GLN A 10 3.99 -1.71 8.60
C GLN A 10 5.07 -0.65 8.71
N LEU A 11 5.46 -0.34 9.93
CA LEU A 11 6.67 0.40 10.25
C LEU A 11 7.72 -0.59 10.74
N ILE A 12 8.90 -0.55 10.14
CA ILE A 12 10.06 -1.34 10.56
C ILE A 12 11.12 -0.36 11.02
N VAL A 13 11.59 -0.56 12.24
CA VAL A 13 12.73 0.15 12.82
C VAL A 13 13.84 -0.87 13.02
N THR A 14 14.99 -0.65 12.39
CA THR A 14 16.14 -1.54 12.50
C THR A 14 17.05 -1.14 13.66
N THR A 15 17.98 -2.02 14.03
CA THR A 15 18.93 -1.78 15.13
C THR A 15 19.92 -0.65 14.83
N ASP A 16 20.21 -0.41 13.55
CA ASP A 16 20.99 0.71 13.03
C ASP A 16 20.16 1.99 12.85
N SER A 17 18.94 2.02 13.39
CA SER A 17 18.04 3.17 13.35
C SER A 17 17.66 3.60 11.93
N GLU A 18 17.43 2.64 11.04
CA GLU A 18 16.76 2.89 9.76
C GLU A 18 15.24 2.67 9.88
N LEU A 19 14.48 3.41 9.07
CA LEU A 19 13.02 3.36 9.03
C LEU A 19 12.56 2.88 7.65
N PHE A 20 11.78 1.81 7.64
CA PHE A 20 11.10 1.34 6.44
C PHE A 20 9.60 1.35 6.67
N ILE A 21 8.87 1.92 5.72
CA ILE A 21 7.42 1.85 5.70
C ILE A 21 6.99 0.94 4.56
N HIS A 22 6.20 -0.07 4.89
CA HIS A 22 5.58 -0.95 3.92
C HIS A 22 4.07 -0.71 3.90
N ILE A 23 3.51 -0.66 2.68
CA ILE A 23 2.07 -0.69 2.44
C ILE A 23 1.78 -1.93 1.59
N PHE A 24 0.98 -2.86 2.12
CA PHE A 24 0.70 -4.17 1.53
C PHE A 24 1.97 -4.89 1.03
N ASN A 25 2.95 -5.05 1.92
CA ASN A 25 4.26 -5.68 1.66
C ASN A 25 5.16 -4.97 0.63
N LYS A 26 4.77 -3.79 0.13
CA LYS A 26 5.63 -2.98 -0.73
C LYS A 26 6.27 -1.84 0.04
N ILE A 27 7.58 -1.74 -0.05
CA ILE A 27 8.35 -0.60 0.47
C ILE A 27 7.89 0.67 -0.22
N LEU A 28 7.67 1.71 0.57
CA LEU A 28 7.46 3.06 0.06
C LEU A 28 8.77 3.63 -0.47
N SER A 29 8.71 4.27 -1.62
CA SER A 29 9.81 5.08 -2.14
C SER A 29 10.11 6.26 -1.23
N THR A 30 11.30 6.86 -1.36
CA THR A 30 11.69 8.04 -0.58
C THR A 30 10.69 9.19 -0.71
N GLU A 31 10.11 9.40 -1.91
CA GLU A 31 9.10 10.45 -2.11
C GLU A 31 7.78 10.12 -1.41
N GLU A 32 7.33 8.86 -1.43
CA GLU A 32 6.15 8.42 -0.68
C GLU A 32 6.38 8.53 0.85
N GLN A 33 7.59 8.24 1.32
CA GLN A 33 7.96 8.35 2.74
C GLN A 33 7.93 9.80 3.23
N LYS A 34 8.40 10.76 2.41
CA LYS A 34 8.34 12.20 2.72
C LYS A 34 6.91 12.71 2.94
N MET A 35 5.89 12.03 2.41
CA MET A 35 4.49 12.37 2.65
C MET A 35 4.04 12.02 4.09
N ILE A 36 4.72 11.06 4.74
CA ILE A 36 4.40 10.56 6.07
C ILE A 36 5.27 11.27 7.12
N TYR A 37 6.55 11.47 6.80
CA TYR A 37 7.49 12.24 7.62
C TYR A 37 8.32 13.16 6.70
N PRO A 38 7.98 14.46 6.60
CA PRO A 38 8.61 15.36 5.63
C PRO A 38 10.04 15.75 6.00
N THR A 39 10.42 15.63 7.27
CA THR A 39 11.77 15.92 7.76
C THR A 39 12.65 14.69 7.69
N MET A 40 13.91 14.86 7.28
CA MET A 40 14.92 13.81 7.47
C MET A 40 15.03 13.50 8.96
N VAL A 41 14.62 12.29 9.33
CA VAL A 41 14.78 11.78 10.69
C VAL A 41 16.27 11.47 10.88
N THR A 42 17.00 12.38 11.51
CA THR A 42 18.42 12.19 11.83
C THR A 42 18.62 11.32 13.07
N THR A 43 17.61 11.27 13.95
CA THR A 43 17.62 10.48 15.18
C THR A 43 16.23 9.90 15.38
N ILE A 44 16.13 8.58 15.52
CA ILE A 44 14.86 7.91 15.83
C ILE A 44 14.64 7.95 17.35
N THR A 45 13.61 8.67 17.78
CA THR A 45 13.14 8.64 19.17
C THR A 45 11.77 7.97 19.26
N ALA A 46 11.33 7.66 20.49
CA ALA A 46 9.98 7.15 20.73
C ALA A 46 8.90 8.13 20.21
N ASP A 47 9.13 9.43 20.35
CA ASP A 47 8.22 10.47 19.85
C ASP A 47 8.15 10.50 18.32
N THR A 48 9.31 10.29 17.65
CA THR A 48 9.36 10.15 16.20
C THR A 48 8.53 8.96 15.73
N VAL A 49 8.71 7.79 16.36
CA VAL A 49 7.95 6.57 16.03
C VAL A 49 6.45 6.79 16.25
N THR A 50 6.08 7.40 17.37
CA THR A 50 4.67 7.70 17.70
C THR A 50 4.02 8.65 16.70
N SER A 51 4.77 9.66 16.23
CA SER A 51 4.32 10.60 15.21
C SER A 51 4.11 9.91 13.86
N ILE A 52 5.04 9.04 13.46
CA ILE A 52 4.93 8.25 12.22
C ILE A 52 3.73 7.31 12.29
N ILE A 53 3.51 6.63 13.42
CA ILE A 53 2.34 5.75 13.61
C ILE A 53 1.05 6.54 13.47
N SER A 54 0.94 7.71 14.13
CA SER A 54 -0.24 8.58 14.02
C SER A 54 -0.51 9.01 12.58
N MET A 55 0.53 9.37 11.84
CA MET A 55 0.42 9.69 10.41
C MET A 55 -0.01 8.48 9.59
N LEU A 56 0.59 7.30 9.84
CA LEU A 56 0.21 6.05 9.19
C LEU A 56 -1.26 5.69 9.42
N ASP A 57 -1.79 5.92 10.62
CA ASP A 57 -3.19 5.66 10.93
C ASP A 57 -4.12 6.60 10.13
N SER A 58 -3.69 7.85 9.90
CA SER A 58 -4.48 8.85 9.15
C SER A 58 -4.50 8.66 7.64
N ILE A 59 -3.52 7.97 7.05
CA ILE A 59 -3.45 7.84 5.59
C ILE A 59 -4.42 6.77 5.06
N ASN A 60 -5.08 7.09 3.95
CA ASN A 60 -5.83 6.10 3.19
C ASN A 60 -4.89 5.34 2.25
N VAL A 61 -5.19 4.06 2.02
CA VAL A 61 -4.41 3.21 1.12
C VAL A 61 -5.29 2.64 0.02
N CYS A 62 -4.70 2.40 -1.16
CA CYS A 62 -5.43 1.74 -2.24
C CYS A 62 -5.42 0.22 -2.06
N TYR A 63 -6.58 -0.36 -1.77
CA TYR A 63 -6.73 -1.82 -1.64
C TYR A 63 -6.62 -2.56 -2.99
N GLY A 64 -6.91 -1.88 -4.10
CA GLY A 64 -6.86 -2.44 -5.44
C GLY A 64 -8.19 -2.34 -6.18
N ALA A 65 -8.23 -2.88 -7.38
CA ALA A 65 -9.41 -2.90 -8.24
C ALA A 65 -10.49 -3.84 -7.69
N VAL A 66 -10.13 -5.10 -7.44
CA VAL A 66 -11.06 -6.11 -6.94
C VAL A 66 -10.34 -7.26 -6.27
N SER A 67 -11.03 -7.97 -5.38
CA SER A 67 -10.52 -9.23 -4.81
C SER A 67 -10.44 -10.31 -5.89
N VAL A 68 -9.32 -11.05 -5.91
CA VAL A 68 -9.13 -12.23 -6.78
C VAL A 68 -10.25 -13.25 -6.53
N SER A 69 -10.69 -13.39 -5.28
CA SER A 69 -11.73 -14.36 -4.91
C SER A 69 -13.10 -14.11 -5.54
N LYS A 70 -13.38 -12.88 -6.00
CA LYS A 70 -14.63 -12.56 -6.71
C LYS A 70 -14.65 -13.09 -8.14
N PHE A 71 -13.48 -13.41 -8.69
CA PHE A 71 -13.33 -13.93 -10.05
C PHE A 71 -12.40 -15.16 -10.04
N PRO A 72 -12.83 -16.28 -9.43
CA PRO A 72 -11.98 -17.46 -9.21
C PRO A 72 -11.55 -18.14 -10.52
N SER A 73 -12.30 -17.91 -11.61
CA SER A 73 -12.07 -18.52 -12.92
C SER A 73 -11.48 -17.54 -13.94
N SER A 74 -11.21 -16.29 -13.55
CA SER A 74 -10.62 -15.32 -14.48
C SER A 74 -9.10 -15.52 -14.55
N GLN A 75 -8.64 -16.08 -15.66
CA GLN A 75 -7.33 -15.72 -16.16
C GLN A 75 -7.47 -14.30 -16.67
N SER A 76 -6.67 -13.37 -16.18
CA SER A 76 -6.80 -12.01 -16.64
C SER A 76 -6.55 -11.96 -18.15
N VAL A 77 -7.39 -11.19 -18.85
CA VAL A 77 -7.20 -10.84 -20.25
C VAL A 77 -6.20 -9.67 -20.39
N TYR A 78 -5.50 -9.30 -19.31
CA TYR A 78 -4.93 -7.96 -19.12
C TYR A 78 -3.45 -7.78 -19.40
N GLY A 79 -2.80 -8.79 -19.98
CA GLY A 79 -1.38 -8.71 -20.24
C GLY A 79 -0.57 -8.37 -18.98
N SER A 80 0.39 -7.46 -19.10
CA SER A 80 1.38 -7.14 -18.06
C SER A 80 1.05 -5.92 -17.19
N GLN A 81 -0.15 -5.32 -17.30
CA GLN A 81 -0.47 -4.03 -16.66
C GLN A 81 -1.08 -4.14 -15.25
N TYR A 82 -1.10 -5.34 -14.67
CA TYR A 82 -1.61 -5.58 -13.33
C TYR A 82 -0.77 -6.61 -12.59
N GLU A 83 -0.96 -6.68 -11.29
CA GLU A 83 -0.34 -7.61 -10.37
C GLU A 83 -1.32 -8.02 -9.26
N VAL A 84 -1.07 -9.15 -8.62
CA VAL A 84 -1.83 -9.58 -7.45
C VAL A 84 -1.06 -9.21 -6.20
N VAL A 85 -1.66 -8.40 -5.33
CA VAL A 85 -1.08 -7.95 -4.07
C VAL A 85 -2.09 -8.19 -2.95
N ASN A 86 -1.72 -9.04 -1.98
CA ASN A 86 -2.53 -9.40 -0.81
C ASN A 86 -3.97 -9.82 -1.16
N GLY A 87 -4.13 -10.61 -2.23
CA GLY A 87 -5.43 -11.12 -2.66
C GLY A 87 -6.27 -10.14 -3.49
N TYR A 88 -5.73 -8.97 -3.83
CA TYR A 88 -6.38 -7.99 -4.69
C TYR A 88 -5.61 -7.78 -5.99
N TRP A 89 -6.36 -7.51 -7.06
CA TRP A 89 -5.81 -7.09 -8.33
C TRP A 89 -5.46 -5.61 -8.25
N LYS A 90 -4.20 -5.26 -8.51
CA LYS A 90 -3.72 -3.88 -8.54
C LYS A 90 -3.12 -3.56 -9.90
N HIS A 91 -3.29 -2.32 -10.33
CA HIS A 91 -2.56 -1.82 -11.49
C HIS A 91 -1.07 -1.66 -11.12
N VAL A 92 -0.14 -1.92 -12.03
CA VAL A 92 1.32 -1.81 -11.76
C VAL A 92 1.73 -0.41 -11.27
N ASN A 93 1.06 0.63 -11.78
CA ASN A 93 1.21 2.03 -11.35
C ASN A 93 0.18 2.43 -10.26
N CYS A 94 -0.19 1.53 -9.36
CA CYS A 94 -1.09 1.84 -8.26
C CYS A 94 -0.49 2.90 -7.34
N SER A 95 -1.26 3.95 -7.04
CA SER A 95 -0.92 4.86 -5.93
C SER A 95 -1.16 4.14 -4.62
N LYS A 96 -0.11 3.85 -3.85
CA LYS A 96 -0.22 3.09 -2.60
C LYS A 96 -0.95 3.89 -1.52
N ILE A 97 -0.59 5.17 -1.41
CA ILE A 97 -1.20 6.18 -0.54
C ILE A 97 -2.25 6.97 -1.33
N LEU A 98 -3.36 7.29 -0.68
CA LEU A 98 -4.45 8.09 -1.23
C LEU A 98 -4.57 9.39 -0.43
N LEU A 99 -4.55 10.51 -1.14
CA LEU A 99 -4.70 11.85 -0.56
C LEU A 99 -6.17 12.21 -0.28
N ASP A 100 -7.09 11.53 -0.95
CA ASP A 100 -8.53 11.73 -0.80
C ASP A 100 -9.16 10.63 0.06
N SER A 101 -10.42 10.80 0.43
CA SER A 101 -11.25 9.79 1.13
C SER A 101 -11.67 8.60 0.27
N ASN A 102 -11.07 8.44 -0.92
CA ASN A 102 -11.32 7.31 -1.79
C ASN A 102 -10.62 6.05 -1.26
N ASN A 103 -11.19 4.88 -1.50
CA ASN A 103 -10.58 3.58 -1.15
C ASN A 103 -9.79 2.95 -2.32
N ILE A 104 -9.82 3.59 -3.49
CA ILE A 104 -9.25 3.10 -4.74
C ILE A 104 -8.59 4.24 -5.52
N CYS A 105 -7.35 4.06 -5.96
CA CYS A 105 -6.68 5.03 -6.83
C CYS A 105 -7.27 5.03 -8.24
N LEU A 106 -7.04 6.11 -9.00
CA LEU A 106 -7.52 6.25 -10.37
C LEU A 106 -7.10 5.08 -11.28
N MET A 107 -5.86 4.59 -11.13
CA MET A 107 -5.35 3.49 -11.95
C MET A 107 -6.04 2.16 -11.65
N CYS A 108 -6.23 1.84 -10.37
CA CYS A 108 -7.00 0.67 -9.97
C CYS A 108 -8.48 0.78 -10.34
N LYS A 109 -9.04 2.00 -10.32
CA LYS A 109 -10.41 2.25 -10.79
C LYS A 109 -10.54 1.98 -12.30
N ARG A 110 -9.57 2.41 -13.11
CA ARG A 110 -9.51 2.10 -14.55
C ARG A 110 -9.37 0.60 -14.81
N LEU A 111 -8.50 -0.06 -14.03
CA LEU A 111 -8.35 -1.50 -14.08
C LEU A 111 -9.69 -2.18 -13.83
N MET A 112 -10.42 -1.79 -12.78
CA MET A 112 -11.72 -2.37 -12.41
C MET A 112 -12.74 -2.39 -13.56
N TYR A 113 -12.87 -1.30 -14.33
CA TYR A 113 -13.82 -1.23 -15.47
C TYR A 113 -13.52 -2.20 -16.60
N SER A 114 -12.29 -2.69 -16.65
CA SER A 114 -11.88 -3.59 -17.70
C SER A 114 -12.07 -5.06 -17.26
N ILE A 115 -12.37 -5.34 -15.96
CA ILE A 115 -12.36 -6.71 -15.39
C ILE A 115 -13.74 -7.25 -15.69
N LYS A 116 -13.80 -8.30 -16.50
CA LYS A 116 -15.04 -8.99 -16.89
C LYS A 116 -15.09 -10.38 -16.27
#